data_AF-A0A832G1B6-F1
#
_entry.id   AF-A0A832G1B6-F1
#
_cell.length_a   1.000
_cell.length_b   1.000
_cell.length_c   1.000
_cell.angle_alpha   90.00
_cell.angle_beta   90.00
_cell.angle_gamma   90.00
#
_symmetry.space_group_name_H-M   'P 1'
#
loop_
_entity.id
_entity.type
_entity.pdbx_description
1 polymer ?
#
loop_
_entity_poly.entity_id
_entity_poly.type
_entity_poly.pdbx_seq_one_letter_code
_entity_poly.pdbx_strand_id
1 'polypeptide(L)'
;MGKKKEIKLLDLEKGTVILSKEKREKEEKKEKQRFLKGMNLATEMGFAIAVPIAGGALLGFYLDGRLGTTPKCTLSLLFLGIISAFYYIYKLIKDFN
;
A
#
# COMPACT_ATOMS: atom_id res chain seq x y z
N MET A 1 -6.54 -54.00 28.26
CA MET A 1 -7.04 -52.61 28.44
C MET A 1 -6.20 -51.53 27.71
N GLY A 2 -5.01 -51.84 27.16
CA GLY A 2 -4.09 -50.83 26.58
C GLY A 2 -4.40 -50.34 25.16
N LYS A 3 -4.82 -51.21 24.23
CA LYS A 3 -4.97 -50.87 22.79
C LYS A 3 -5.97 -49.74 22.49
N LYS A 4 -7.06 -49.65 23.27
CA LYS A 4 -8.10 -48.62 23.10
C LYS A 4 -7.63 -47.23 23.55
N LYS A 5 -6.64 -47.16 24.45
CA LYS A 5 -6.05 -45.92 24.94
C LYS A 5 -5.09 -45.32 23.91
N GLU A 6 -4.30 -46.16 23.25
CA GLU A 6 -3.37 -45.73 22.20
C GLU A 6 -4.07 -45.18 20.97
N ILE A 7 -5.15 -45.84 20.51
CA ILE A 7 -5.94 -45.35 19.38
C ILE A 7 -6.51 -43.95 19.67
N LYS A 8 -7.00 -43.71 20.89
CA LYS A 8 -7.54 -42.42 21.30
C LYS A 8 -6.47 -41.33 21.37
N LEU A 9 -5.24 -41.67 21.76
CA LEU A 9 -4.09 -40.76 21.80
C LEU A 9 -3.64 -40.38 20.38
N LEU A 10 -3.59 -41.34 19.46
CA LEU A 10 -3.29 -41.11 18.05
C LEU A 10 -4.31 -40.18 17.37
N ASP A 11 -5.60 -40.32 17.67
CA ASP A 11 -6.64 -39.44 17.10
C ASP A 11 -6.57 -38.02 17.69
N LEU A 12 -6.22 -37.88 18.97
CA LEU A 12 -6.02 -36.59 19.62
C LEU A 12 -4.80 -35.84 19.06
N GLU A 13 -3.69 -36.54 18.84
CA GLU A 13 -2.47 -35.97 18.26
C GLU A 13 -2.69 -35.53 16.80
N LYS A 14 -3.40 -36.34 16.00
CA LYS A 14 -3.77 -35.95 14.64
C LYS A 14 -4.67 -34.71 14.63
N GLY A 15 -5.62 -34.62 15.55
CA GLY A 15 -6.49 -33.45 15.71
C GLY A 15 -5.68 -32.18 15.99
N THR A 16 -4.76 -32.21 16.95
CA THR A 16 -3.92 -31.05 17.29
C THR A 16 -2.97 -30.65 16.16
N VAL A 17 -2.42 -31.61 15.41
CA VAL A 17 -1.58 -31.33 14.24
C VAL A 17 -2.37 -30.65 13.12
N ILE A 18 -3.59 -31.12 12.82
CA ILE A 18 -4.46 -30.53 11.79
C ILE A 18 -4.88 -29.10 12.17
N LEU A 19 -5.29 -28.89 13.43
CA LEU A 19 -5.63 -27.57 13.98
C LEU A 19 -4.45 -26.58 13.90
N SER A 20 -3.24 -27.06 14.18
CA SER A 20 -2.02 -26.25 14.09
C SER A 20 -1.69 -25.89 12.65
N LYS A 21 -1.87 -26.82 11.70
CA LYS A 21 -1.65 -26.58 10.27
C LYS A 21 -2.66 -25.59 9.68
N GLU A 22 -3.94 -25.73 10.01
CA GLU A 22 -5.00 -24.84 9.53
C GLU A 22 -4.85 -23.41 10.10
N LYS A 23 -4.40 -23.28 11.36
CA LYS A 23 -4.05 -21.98 11.94
C LYS A 23 -2.90 -21.30 11.21
N ARG A 24 -1.81 -22.03 10.92
CA ARG A 24 -0.66 -21.48 10.17
C ARG A 24 -1.05 -21.00 8.78
N GLU A 25 -1.84 -21.78 8.03
CA GLU A 25 -2.32 -21.37 6.70
C GLU A 25 -3.21 -20.13 6.75
N LYS A 26 -4.06 -20.00 7.79
CA LYS A 26 -4.88 -18.79 7.99
C LYS A 26 -4.04 -17.57 8.35
N GLU A 27 -2.99 -17.73 9.15
CA GLU A 27 -2.07 -16.65 9.52
C GLU A 27 -1.25 -16.18 8.32
N GLU A 28 -0.68 -17.10 7.54
CA GLU A 28 0.04 -16.76 6.29
C GLU A 28 -0.88 -16.04 5.28
N LYS A 29 -2.12 -16.51 5.11
CA LYS A 29 -3.09 -15.83 4.23
C LYS A 29 -3.41 -14.43 4.74
N LYS A 30 -3.61 -14.24 6.04
CA LYS A 30 -3.84 -12.91 6.65
C LYS A 30 -2.63 -12.00 6.49
N GLU A 31 -1.43 -12.52 6.65
CA GLU A 31 -0.19 -11.76 6.45
C GLU A 31 -0.05 -11.32 5.00
N LYS A 32 -0.22 -12.23 4.03
CA LYS A 32 -0.22 -11.89 2.60
C LYS A 32 -1.28 -10.85 2.26
N GLN A 33 -2.50 -10.95 2.81
CA GLN A 33 -3.52 -9.94 2.58
C GLN A 33 -3.17 -8.58 3.19
N ARG A 34 -2.56 -8.56 4.39
CA ARG A 34 -2.07 -7.31 5.00
C ARG A 34 -0.96 -6.68 4.15
N PHE A 35 -0.04 -7.50 3.64
CA PHE A 35 1.04 -7.05 2.77
C PHE A 35 0.50 -6.49 1.44
N LEU A 36 -0.39 -7.21 0.77
CA LEU A 36 -1.07 -6.76 -0.44
C LEU A 36 -1.86 -5.47 -0.22
N LYS A 37 -2.56 -5.35 0.92
CA LYS A 37 -3.29 -4.14 1.28
C LYS A 37 -2.35 -2.96 1.52
N GLY A 38 -1.22 -3.19 2.19
CA GLY A 38 -0.18 -2.18 2.38
C GLY A 38 0.44 -1.71 1.06
N MET A 39 0.71 -2.64 0.15
CA MET A 39 1.20 -2.32 -1.20
C MET A 39 0.20 -1.47 -1.98
N ASN A 40 -1.09 -1.86 -2.01
CA ASN A 40 -2.12 -1.09 -2.71
C ASN A 40 -2.19 0.35 -2.19
N LEU A 41 -2.19 0.53 -0.87
CA LEU A 41 -2.18 1.86 -0.24
C LEU A 41 -0.94 2.67 -0.63
N ALA A 42 0.25 2.06 -0.57
CA ALA A 42 1.49 2.74 -0.92
C ALA A 42 1.52 3.15 -2.40
N THR A 43 1.05 2.28 -3.30
CA THR A 43 0.96 2.58 -4.74
C THR A 43 -0.05 3.68 -5.02
N GLU A 44 -1.24 3.63 -4.39
CA GLU A 44 -2.28 4.65 -4.54
C GLU A 44 -1.80 6.02 -4.07
N MET A 45 -1.17 6.08 -2.89
CA MET A 45 -0.57 7.32 -2.37
C MET A 45 0.57 7.82 -3.25
N GLY A 46 1.45 6.91 -3.70
CA GLY A 46 2.55 7.24 -4.59
C GLY A 46 2.06 7.85 -5.90
N PHE A 47 1.04 7.27 -6.53
CA PHE A 47 0.43 7.82 -7.75
C PHE A 47 -0.27 9.15 -7.50
N ALA A 48 -1.04 9.28 -6.41
CA ALA A 48 -1.75 10.51 -6.07
C ALA A 48 -0.80 11.71 -5.89
N ILE A 49 0.44 11.47 -5.47
CA ILE A 49 1.48 12.49 -5.31
C ILE A 49 2.30 12.67 -6.60
N ALA A 50 2.74 11.57 -7.21
CA ALA A 50 3.65 11.61 -8.36
C ALA A 50 2.98 12.22 -9.60
N VAL A 51 1.71 11.92 -9.86
CA VAL A 51 0.97 12.41 -11.03
C VAL A 51 0.89 13.94 -11.08
N PRO A 52 0.45 14.67 -10.03
CA PRO A 52 0.39 16.13 -10.09
C PRO A 52 1.77 16.79 -10.16
N ILE A 53 2.80 16.21 -9.52
CA ILE A 53 4.17 16.75 -9.58
C ILE A 53 4.76 16.54 -10.98
N ALA A 54 4.80 15.30 -11.46
CA ALA A 54 5.37 14.95 -12.76
C ALA A 54 4.54 15.54 -13.91
N GLY A 55 3.21 15.46 -13.81
CA GLY A 55 2.27 16.04 -14.77
C GLY A 55 2.39 17.55 -14.82
N GLY A 56 2.44 18.23 -13.68
CA GLY A 56 2.65 19.68 -13.61
C GLY A 56 4.00 20.10 -14.19
N ALA A 57 5.08 19.37 -13.87
CA ALA A 57 6.41 19.65 -14.40
C ALA A 57 6.49 19.45 -15.91
N LEU A 58 5.96 18.35 -16.44
CA LEU A 58 5.94 18.07 -17.88
C LEU A 58 5.07 19.07 -18.64
N LEU A 59 3.89 19.38 -18.10
CA LEU A 59 2.99 20.38 -18.69
C LEU A 59 3.65 21.76 -18.68
N GLY A 60 4.28 22.14 -17.57
CA GLY A 60 4.99 23.40 -17.43
C GLY A 60 6.17 23.52 -18.39
N PHE A 61 6.93 22.43 -18.58
CA PHE A 61 8.03 22.38 -19.55
C PHE A 61 7.53 22.56 -21.00
N TYR A 62 6.42 21.91 -21.35
CA TYR A 62 5.80 22.07 -22.66
C TYR A 62 5.29 23.51 -22.89
N LEU A 63 4.71 24.14 -21.86
CA LEU A 63 4.26 25.53 -21.94
C LEU A 63 5.43 26.52 -22.03
N ASP A 64 6.49 26.33 -21.24
CA ASP A 64 7.67 27.18 -21.26
C ASP A 64 8.36 27.18 -22.63
N GLY A 65 8.42 26.01 -23.30
CA GLY A 65 8.94 25.90 -24.66
C GLY A 65 8.11 26.66 -25.70
N ARG A 66 6.80 26.82 -25.49
CA ARG A 66 5.90 27.53 -26.41
C ARG A 66 5.84 29.04 -26.14
N LEU A 67 5.97 29.44 -24.88
CA LEU A 67 5.87 30.84 -24.44
C LEU A 67 7.24 31.56 -24.41
N GLY A 68 8.35 30.82 -24.53
CA GLY A 68 9.71 31.38 -24.44
C GLY A 68 10.06 31.86 -23.03
N THR A 69 9.27 31.49 -22.02
CA THR A 69 9.42 31.92 -20.61
C THR A 69 10.27 30.97 -19.77
N THR A 70 10.99 30.04 -20.40
CA THR A 70 11.78 29.01 -19.74
C THR A 70 12.70 29.61 -18.66
N PRO A 71 12.61 29.19 -17.37
CA PRO A 71 11.81 28.09 -16.80
C PRO A 71 10.70 28.58 -15.83
N LYS A 72 10.06 29.72 -16.07
CA LYS A 72 9.13 30.33 -15.09
C LYS A 72 7.84 29.52 -14.94
N CYS A 73 7.24 29.07 -16.04
CA CYS A 73 5.95 28.35 -16.01
C CYS A 73 6.13 26.95 -15.40
N THR A 74 7.22 26.27 -15.74
CA THR A 74 7.61 24.99 -15.13
C THR A 74 7.78 25.12 -13.62
N LEU A 75 8.48 26.17 -13.16
CA LEU A 75 8.72 26.37 -11.74
C LEU A 75 7.44 26.65 -10.96
N SER A 76 6.52 27.46 -11.52
CA SER A 76 5.21 27.72 -10.92
C SER A 76 4.31 26.48 -10.86
N LEU A 77 4.23 25.69 -11.95
CA LEU A 77 3.45 24.45 -11.96
C LEU A 77 4.04 23.39 -11.03
N LEU A 78 5.37 23.31 -10.93
CA LEU A 78 6.03 22.40 -10.00
C LEU A 78 5.69 22.78 -8.54
N PHE A 79 5.75 24.08 -8.20
CA PHE A 79 5.36 24.57 -6.88
C PHE A 79 3.89 24.23 -6.56
N LEU A 80 2.99 24.44 -7.50
CA LEU A 80 1.58 24.05 -7.35
C LEU A 80 1.42 22.54 -7.15
N GLY A 81 2.16 21.72 -7.90
CA GLY A 81 2.17 20.26 -7.74
C GLY A 81 2.64 19.83 -6.35
N ILE A 82 3.69 20.46 -5.82
CA ILE A 82 4.21 20.22 -4.46
C ILE A 82 3.16 20.63 -3.42
N ILE A 83 2.58 21.83 -3.51
CA ILE A 83 1.54 22.30 -2.58
C ILE A 83 0.34 21.36 -2.58
N SER A 84 -0.09 20.91 -3.77
CA SER A 84 -1.20 19.96 -3.91
C SER A 84 -0.88 18.61 -3.25
N ALA A 85 0.35 18.11 -3.39
CA ALA A 85 0.79 16.87 -2.74
C ALA A 85 0.79 17.01 -1.21
N PHE A 86 1.32 18.12 -0.69
CA PHE A 86 1.29 18.42 0.75
C PHE A 86 -0.14 18.53 1.28
N TYR A 87 -1.03 19.20 0.54
CA TYR A 87 -2.44 19.33 0.91
C TYR A 87 -3.14 17.96 0.95
N TYR A 88 -2.86 17.08 -0.02
CA TYR A 88 -3.40 15.73 -0.04
C TYR A 88 -2.95 14.91 1.17
N ILE A 89 -1.66 14.95 1.53
CA ILE A 89 -1.13 14.29 2.72
C ILE A 89 -1.75 14.86 3.99
N TYR A 90 -1.87 16.19 4.10
CA TYR A 90 -2.49 16.84 5.25
C TYR A 90 -3.94 16.39 5.43
N LYS A 91 -4.72 16.35 4.34
CA LYS A 91 -6.10 15.86 4.35
C LYS A 91 -6.14 14.38 4.78
N LEU A 92 -5.25 13.55 4.25
CA LEU A 92 -5.19 12.14 4.60
C LEU A 92 -4.93 11.91 6.10
N ILE A 93 -4.02 12.70 6.70
CA ILE A 93 -3.73 12.65 8.14
C ILE A 93 -4.94 13.11 8.95
N LYS A 94 -5.59 14.20 8.52
CA LYS A 94 -6.78 14.73 9.18
C LYS A 94 -7.96 13.77 9.12
N ASP A 95 -8.19 13.12 7.98
CA ASP A 95 -9.26 12.14 7.83
C ASP A 95 -8.99 10.86 8.66
N PHE A 96 -7.73 10.62 9.05
CA PHE A 96 -7.33 9.49 9.91
C PHE A 96 -7.47 9.75 11.41
N ASN A 97 -7.66 11.01 11.84
CA ASN A 97 -7.73 11.43 13.26
C ASN A 97 -9.11 11.93 13.64
#